data_AF-A0A974AKL6-F1
#
_entry.id   AF-A0A974AKL6-F1
#
_cell.length_a   1.000
_cell.length_b   1.000
_cell.length_c   1.000
_cell.angle_alpha   90.00
_cell.angle_beta   90.00
_cell.angle_gamma   90.00
#
_symmetry.space_group_name_H-M   'P 1'
#
loop_
_entity.id
_entity.type
_entity.pdbx_description
1 polymer ?
#
loop_
_entity_poly.entity_id
_entity_poly.type
_entity_poly.pdbx_seq_one_letter_code
_entity_poly.pdbx_strand_id
1 'polypeptide(L)'
;MQTEWDIGDSVRVVRNVRNDGTYPGAETGELLIRRGSVGTVVDVGTFLQDQIIYSVHFLEADRIVGCREEELIGGEEHWIPSTYEVRENDDSPSGALPSRASCR
;
A
#
# COMPACT_ATOMS: atom_id res chain seq x y z
N MET A 1 -11.36 18.55 6.32
CA MET A 1 -11.13 17.24 5.70
C MET A 1 -10.12 17.48 4.60
N GLN A 2 -8.85 17.19 4.88
CA GLN A 2 -7.79 17.20 3.87
C GLN A 2 -7.78 15.80 3.29
N THR A 3 -8.04 15.68 1.99
CA THR A 3 -7.85 14.46 1.21
C THR A 3 -6.52 14.61 0.49
N GLU A 4 -5.70 13.56 0.43
CA GLU A 4 -4.42 13.61 -0.30
C GLU A 4 -4.62 13.59 -1.82
N TRP A 5 -5.75 13.05 -2.30
CA TRP A 5 -6.09 12.96 -3.72
C TRP A 5 -7.54 13.37 -4.00
N ASP A 6 -7.77 13.96 -5.17
CA ASP A 6 -9.09 14.36 -5.63
C ASP A 6 -9.62 13.45 -6.76
N ILE A 7 -10.89 13.61 -7.10
CA ILE A 7 -11.50 12.87 -8.22
C ILE A 7 -10.79 13.26 -9.52
N GLY A 8 -10.22 12.28 -10.21
CA GLY A 8 -9.42 12.44 -11.42
C GLY A 8 -7.92 12.24 -11.22
N ASP A 9 -7.44 12.17 -9.97
CA ASP A 9 -6.03 11.92 -9.70
C ASP A 9 -5.62 10.49 -10.03
N SER A 10 -4.37 10.36 -10.50
CA SER A 10 -3.76 9.06 -10.75
C SER A 10 -3.08 8.55 -9.49
N VAL A 11 -3.49 7.37 -9.03
CA VAL A 11 -2.98 6.73 -7.82
C VAL A 11 -2.54 5.31 -8.10
N ARG A 12 -1.62 4.81 -7.29
CA ARG A 12 -1.04 3.47 -7.40
C ARG A 12 -1.18 2.72 -6.09
N VAL A 13 -1.60 1.46 -6.16
CA VAL A 13 -1.77 0.63 -4.96
C VAL A 13 -0.44 0.06 -4.46
N VAL A 14 -0.09 0.32 -3.19
CA VAL A 14 1.13 -0.22 -2.54
C VAL A 14 1.01 -1.64 -2.03
N ARG A 15 -0.21 -2.07 -1.77
CA ARG A 15 -0.51 -3.37 -1.18
C ARG A 15 -1.58 -4.09 -1.98
N ASN A 16 -1.74 -5.36 -1.65
CA ASN A 16 -2.68 -6.24 -2.32
C ASN A 16 -4.10 -5.96 -1.81
N VAL A 17 -4.95 -5.40 -2.68
CA VAL A 17 -6.34 -5.10 -2.31
C VAL A 17 -7.20 -6.34 -2.48
N ARG A 18 -7.90 -6.72 -1.40
CA ARG A 18 -8.80 -7.87 -1.35
C ARG A 18 -10.24 -7.41 -1.21
N ASN A 19 -11.17 -8.22 -1.73
CA ASN A 19 -12.58 -7.94 -1.58
C ASN A 19 -13.04 -8.21 -0.13
N ASP A 20 -13.50 -7.19 0.58
CA ASP A 20 -14.09 -7.35 1.92
C ASP A 20 -15.56 -7.82 1.87
N GLY A 21 -16.09 -8.07 0.66
CA GLY A 21 -17.50 -8.44 0.42
C GLY A 21 -18.36 -7.29 -0.11
N THR A 22 -17.76 -6.12 -0.33
CA THR A 22 -18.46 -4.95 -0.90
C THR A 22 -18.56 -4.99 -2.42
N TYR A 23 -17.70 -5.76 -3.10
CA TYR A 23 -17.69 -5.84 -4.56
C TYR A 23 -18.55 -7.02 -5.07
N PRO A 24 -19.63 -6.77 -5.82
CA PRO A 24 -20.43 -7.83 -6.43
C PRO A 24 -19.67 -8.50 -7.58
N GLY A 25 -19.54 -9.83 -7.54
CA GLY A 25 -18.89 -10.62 -8.60
C GLY A 25 -17.49 -11.13 -8.27
N ALA A 26 -16.97 -10.87 -7.08
CA ALA A 26 -15.75 -11.49 -6.55
C ALA A 26 -16.03 -12.09 -5.16
N GLU A 27 -15.40 -13.20 -4.82
CA GLU A 27 -15.58 -13.84 -3.50
C GLU A 27 -14.97 -12.98 -2.38
N THR A 28 -15.52 -13.07 -1.17
CA THR A 28 -14.93 -12.42 0.01
C THR A 28 -13.52 -12.97 0.25
N GLY A 29 -12.53 -12.09 0.35
CA GLY A 29 -11.12 -12.43 0.48
C GLY A 29 -10.39 -12.62 -0.85
N GLU A 30 -11.09 -12.56 -1.99
CA GLU A 30 -10.47 -12.68 -3.31
C GLU A 30 -9.57 -11.47 -3.61
N LEU A 31 -8.43 -11.73 -4.25
CA LEU A 31 -7.50 -10.69 -4.68
C LEU A 31 -8.09 -9.93 -5.87
N LEU A 32 -8.53 -8.69 -5.63
CA LEU A 32 -9.08 -7.84 -6.69
C LEU A 32 -7.97 -7.21 -7.52
N ILE A 33 -7.01 -6.56 -6.84
CA ILE A 33 -5.95 -5.79 -7.48
C ILE A 33 -4.60 -6.15 -6.84
N ARG A 34 -3.59 -6.33 -7.68
CA ARG A 34 -2.21 -6.56 -7.23
C ARG A 34 -1.54 -5.24 -6.92
N ARG A 35 -0.65 -5.26 -5.91
CA ARG A 35 0.26 -4.17 -5.64
C ARG A 35 0.98 -3.75 -6.93
N GLY A 36 1.11 -2.45 -7.13
CA GLY A 36 1.78 -1.87 -8.29
C GLY A 36 0.85 -1.49 -9.44
N SER A 37 -0.43 -1.85 -9.41
CA SER A 37 -1.42 -1.38 -10.39
C SER A 37 -1.72 0.11 -10.20
N VAL A 38 -1.89 0.81 -11.33
CA VAL A 38 -2.24 2.22 -11.37
C VAL A 38 -3.71 2.35 -11.73
N GLY A 39 -4.41 3.27 -11.08
CA GLY A 39 -5.80 3.58 -11.37
C GLY A 39 -6.09 5.07 -11.17
N THR A 40 -7.33 5.46 -11.46
CA THR A 40 -7.79 6.84 -11.35
C THR A 40 -8.85 6.96 -10.27
N VAL A 41 -8.71 7.91 -9.36
CA VAL A 41 -9.71 8.18 -8.33
C VAL A 41 -11.00 8.66 -9.01
N VAL A 42 -12.09 7.93 -8.81
CA VAL A 42 -13.41 8.27 -9.37
C VAL A 42 -14.38 8.78 -8.31
N ASP A 43 -14.14 8.44 -7.05
CA ASP A 43 -14.97 8.87 -5.93
C ASP A 43 -14.16 8.83 -4.62
N VAL A 44 -14.48 9.74 -3.70
CA VAL A 44 -13.84 9.81 -2.38
C VAL A 44 -14.93 9.76 -1.32
N GLY A 45 -15.03 8.63 -0.65
CA GLY A 45 -15.99 8.37 0.42
C GLY A 45 -15.32 8.39 1.80
N THR A 46 -16.14 8.47 2.84
CA THR A 46 -15.71 8.17 4.20
C THR A 46 -16.59 7.06 4.76
N PHE A 47 -15.98 6.04 5.35
CA PHE A 47 -16.67 4.96 6.05
C PHE A 47 -16.49 5.15 7.55
N LEU A 48 -17.59 5.12 8.31
CA LEU A 48 -17.56 5.26 9.78
C LEU A 48 -16.89 6.58 10.26
N GLN A 49 -17.16 7.70 9.59
CA GLN A 49 -16.74 9.09 9.93
C GLN A 49 -15.23 9.36 9.98
N ASP A 50 -14.39 8.36 10.22
CA ASP A 50 -12.95 8.50 10.48
C ASP A 50 -12.08 7.78 9.42
N GLN A 51 -12.62 6.80 8.67
CA GLN A 51 -11.87 6.09 7.63
C GLN A 51 -12.17 6.67 6.25
N ILE A 52 -11.19 7.29 5.61
CA ILE A 52 -11.30 7.75 4.22
C ILE A 52 -11.13 6.54 3.27
N ILE A 53 -12.05 6.42 2.32
CA ILE A 53 -12.02 5.38 1.27
C ILE A 53 -12.02 6.08 -0.09
N TYR A 54 -10.96 5.87 -0.85
CA TYR A 54 -10.82 6.31 -2.22
C TYR A 54 -11.30 5.20 -3.16
N SER A 55 -12.35 5.46 -3.93
CA SER A 55 -12.78 4.57 -5.01
C SER A 55 -11.90 4.81 -6.22
N VAL A 56 -11.05 3.84 -6.54
CA VAL A 56 -10.11 3.92 -7.66
C VAL A 56 -10.60 3.01 -8.77
N HIS A 57 -10.73 3.57 -9.97
CA HIS A 57 -11.03 2.82 -11.18
C HIS A 57 -9.74 2.30 -11.81
N PHE A 58 -9.61 0.98 -11.85
CA PHE A 58 -8.48 0.30 -12.47
C PHE A 58 -8.82 -0.07 -13.91
N LEU A 59 -8.21 0.62 -14.86
CA LEU A 59 -8.40 0.38 -16.30
C LEU A 59 -7.90 -1.01 -16.73
N GLU A 60 -6.84 -1.53 -16.09
CA GLU A 60 -6.31 -2.87 -16.42
C GLU A 60 -7.30 -4.01 -16.10
N ALA A 61 -8.10 -3.82 -15.05
CA ALA A 61 -9.00 -4.84 -14.53
C ALA A 61 -10.48 -4.50 -14.73
N ASP A 62 -10.75 -3.37 -15.41
CA ASP A 62 -12.05 -2.76 -15.70
C ASP A 62 -13.00 -2.80 -14.49
N ARG A 63 -12.50 -2.34 -13.33
CA ARG A 63 -13.22 -2.43 -12.05
C ARG A 63 -12.91 -1.27 -11.13
N ILE A 64 -13.92 -0.89 -10.34
CA ILE A 64 -13.80 0.15 -9.31
C ILE A 64 -13.60 -0.54 -7.97
N VAL A 65 -12.52 -0.20 -7.26
CA VAL A 65 -12.18 -0.80 -5.98
C VAL A 65 -11.93 0.30 -4.95
N GLY A 66 -12.50 0.14 -3.77
CA GLY A 66 -12.25 1.02 -2.63
C GLY A 66 -10.89 0.73 -2.00
N CYS A 67 -10.04 1.74 -1.92
CA CYS A 67 -8.72 1.67 -1.30
C CYS A 67 -8.62 2.69 -0.16
N ARG A 68 -7.85 2.37 0.87
CA ARG A 68 -7.56 3.30 1.97
C ARG A 68 -6.40 4.21 1.58
N GLU A 69 -6.28 5.34 2.28
CA GLU A 69 -5.17 6.28 2.10
C GLU A 69 -3.81 5.59 2.23
N GLU A 70 -3.62 4.81 3.31
CA GLU A 70 -2.39 4.06 3.59
C GLU A 70 -2.04 2.97 2.56
N GLU A 71 -3.00 2.60 1.70
CA GLU A 71 -2.83 1.57 0.67
C GLU A 71 -2.53 2.18 -0.71
N LEU A 72 -2.55 3.51 -0.84
CA LEU A 72 -2.37 4.27 -2.08
C LEU A 72 -1.11 5.16 -2.00
N ILE A 73 -0.53 5.42 -3.17
CA ILE A 73 0.45 6.48 -3.37
C ILE A 73 0.09 7.27 -4.63
N GLY A 74 0.60 8.49 -4.77
CA GLY A 74 0.48 9.23 -6.02
C GLY A 74 1.09 8.45 -7.18
N GLY A 75 0.46 8.50 -8.36
CA GLY A 75 0.97 7.85 -9.57
C GLY A 75 2.36 8.36 -9.98
N GLU A 76 2.70 9.58 -9.56
CA GLU A 76 4.00 10.23 -9.77
C GLU A 76 4.97 10.03 -8.60
N GLU A 77 4.51 9.45 -7.48
CA GLU A 77 5.30 9.24 -6.27
C GLU A 77 6.30 8.10 -6.44
N HIS A 78 7.44 8.17 -5.75
CA HIS A 78 8.51 7.18 -5.87
C HIS A 78 8.12 5.85 -5.25
N TRP A 79 7.66 4.91 -6.08
CA TRP A 79 7.42 3.53 -5.69
C TRP A 79 8.73 2.81 -5.34
N ILE A 80 8.94 2.50 -4.07
CA ILE A 80 10.05 1.66 -3.60
C ILE A 80 9.50 0.25 -3.33
N PRO A 81 9.75 -0.75 -4.20
CA PRO A 81 9.30 -2.12 -3.95
C PRO A 81 10.02 -2.80 -2.77
N SER A 82 10.98 -2.13 -2.12
CA SER A 82 12.08 -2.73 -1.37
C SER A 82 12.12 -2.41 0.13
N THR A 83 10.99 -2.12 0.78
CA THR A 83 10.95 -1.98 2.26
C THR A 83 10.04 -3.02 2.95
N TYR A 84 9.28 -3.81 2.19
CA TYR A 84 8.42 -4.88 2.74
C TYR A 84 8.78 -6.28 2.24
N GLU A 85 10.02 -6.49 1.79
CA GLU A 85 10.68 -7.76 2.14
C GLU A 85 11.01 -7.64 3.62
N VAL A 86 10.07 -8.08 4.44
CA VAL A 86 10.28 -8.37 5.84
C VAL A 86 11.53 -9.26 5.91
N ARG A 87 12.67 -8.66 6.26
CA ARG A 87 13.71 -9.38 6.97
C ARG A 87 13.18 -9.62 8.37
N GLU A 88 12.28 -10.59 8.47
CA GLU A 88 12.23 -11.41 9.67
C GLU A 88 13.61 -12.05 9.79
N ASN A 89 14.26 -11.80 10.92
CA ASN A 89 15.59 -12.26 11.34
C ASN A 89 16.76 -11.36 10.88
N ASP A 90 17.07 -10.36 11.70
CA ASP A 90 18.46 -10.18 12.15
C ASP A 90 18.45 -10.29 13.68
N ASP A 91 18.45 -11.55 14.15
CA ASP A 91 19.04 -11.89 15.43
C ASP A 91 20.48 -11.38 15.36
N SER A 92 20.82 -10.38 16.17
CA SER A 92 22.19 -9.89 16.26
C SER A 92 22.94 -10.71 17.33
N PRO A 93 23.73 -11.73 16.99
CA PRO A 93 24.75 -12.22 17.91
C PRO A 93 26.02 -11.38 17.74
N SER A 94 26.39 -10.72 18.83
CA SER A 94 27.79 -10.60 19.26
C SER A 94 28.79 -10.03 18.24
N GLY A 95 28.90 -8.71 18.22
CA GLY A 95 30.12 -8.03 17.77
C GLY A 95 31.23 -8.19 18.80
N ALA A 96 32.01 -9.25 18.69
CA ALA A 96 33.29 -9.41 19.39
C ALA A 96 34.24 -8.27 19.01
N LEU A 97 34.69 -7.49 19.99
CA LEU A 97 35.77 -6.51 19.81
C LEU A 97 37.12 -7.25 19.79
N PRO A 98 37.95 -7.10 18.73
CA PRO A 98 39.29 -7.64 18.76
C PRO A 98 40.19 -6.81 19.67
N SER A 99 40.86 -7.51 20.57
CA SER A 99 41.94 -7.02 21.40
C SER A 99 43.03 -6.38 20.53
N ARG A 100 43.39 -5.12 20.83
CA ARG A 100 44.73 -4.62 20.55
C ARG A 100 45.32 -4.03 21.82
N ALA A 101 46.27 -4.79 22.36
CA ALA A 101 47.31 -4.31 23.24
C ALA A 101 48.00 -3.09 22.63
N SER A 102 48.26 -2.09 23.46
CA SER A 102 49.53 -1.38 23.40
C SER A 102 49.90 -0.98 24.82
N CYS A 103 50.90 -1.68 25.35
CA CYS A 103 51.77 -1.18 26.39
C CYS A 103 52.35 0.16 25.96
N ARG A 104 52.18 1.20 26.78
CA ARG A 104 53.29 2.03 27.24
C ARG A 104 52.87 2.90 28.43
#